data_AF-A0A426XC15-F1
#
_entry.id   AF-A0A426XC15-F1
#
_cell.length_a   1.000
_cell.length_b   1.000
_cell.length_c   1.000
_cell.angle_alpha   90.00
_cell.angle_beta   90.00
_cell.angle_gamma   90.00
#
_symmetry.space_group_name_H-M   'P 1'
#
loop_
_entity.id
_entity.type
_entity.pdbx_description
1 polymer ?
#
loop_
_entity_poly.entity_id
_entity_poly.type
_entity_poly.pdbx_seq_one_letter_code
_entity_poly.pdbx_strand_id
1 'polypeptide(L)'
;NPPEARFETPSIVLEKLTAPHLGEEHTLWELDTLSSDSTNSFRMQLRRVNKRLDEVQKEVTKSKDEVGENPKHKSSFAPEIQDKPVPTNFELPILESYDGSSDPTEHMVAF
;
A
#
# COMPACT_ATOMS: atom_id res chain seq x y z
N ASN A 1 18.47 -13.65 -45.32
CA ASN A 1 18.34 -12.24 -44.92
C ASN A 1 16.88 -11.92 -44.64
N PRO A 2 16.48 -11.74 -43.37
CA PRO A 2 15.16 -11.20 -43.04
C PRO A 2 15.17 -9.66 -43.12
N PRO A 3 14.03 -8.98 -43.31
CA PRO A 3 13.98 -7.52 -43.33
C PRO A 3 13.99 -6.94 -41.91
N GLU A 4 14.80 -5.91 -41.69
CA GLU A 4 14.91 -5.17 -40.43
C GLU A 4 13.61 -4.40 -40.11
N ALA A 5 13.11 -4.60 -38.90
CA ALA A 5 12.02 -3.82 -38.32
C ALA A 5 12.54 -2.44 -37.92
N ARG A 6 12.18 -1.42 -38.69
CA ARG A 6 12.33 -0.01 -38.30
C ARG A 6 11.28 0.33 -37.25
N PHE A 7 11.70 0.44 -36.00
CA PHE A 7 10.91 1.08 -34.95
C PHE A 7 11.04 2.60 -35.13
N GLU A 8 10.06 3.21 -35.79
CA GLU A 8 9.89 4.66 -35.76
C GLU A 8 9.32 5.04 -34.40
N THR A 9 10.14 5.69 -33.57
CA THR A 9 9.68 6.39 -32.36
C THR A 9 8.78 7.55 -32.77
N PRO A 10 7.51 7.64 -32.33
CA PRO A 10 6.77 8.87 -32.47
C PRO A 10 7.41 9.90 -31.53
N SER A 11 8.12 10.87 -32.11
CA SER A 11 8.59 12.07 -31.40
C SER A 11 7.35 12.88 -31.04
N ILE A 12 6.89 12.73 -29.80
CA ILE A 12 5.79 13.53 -29.27
C ILE A 12 6.38 14.91 -29.00
N VAL A 13 6.22 15.81 -29.98
CA VAL A 13 6.55 17.22 -29.82
C VAL A 13 5.65 17.76 -28.72
N LEU A 14 6.26 18.21 -27.62
CA LEU A 14 5.59 18.95 -26.56
C LEU A 14 5.15 20.30 -27.14
N GLU A 15 3.98 20.34 -27.76
CA GLU A 15 3.37 21.57 -28.25
C GLU A 15 2.97 22.44 -27.05
N LYS A 16 3.89 23.35 -26.73
CA LYS A 16 3.72 24.70 -26.16
C LYS A 16 2.27 25.06 -25.75
N LEU A 17 1.88 24.68 -24.52
CA LEU A 17 0.71 25.24 -23.85
C LEU A 17 0.97 26.74 -23.57
N THR A 18 0.22 27.62 -24.24
CA THR A 18 0.23 29.06 -24.00
C THR A 18 -1.15 29.52 -23.50
N ALA A 19 -1.29 29.55 -22.16
CA ALA A 19 -2.06 30.44 -21.26
C ALA A 19 -3.60 30.64 -21.45
N PRO A 20 -4.42 31.02 -20.42
CA PRO A 20 -4.06 31.76 -19.20
C PRO A 20 -4.72 31.34 -17.84
N HIS A 21 -4.09 31.82 -16.77
CA HIS A 21 -4.61 32.25 -15.45
C HIS A 21 -5.19 31.25 -14.42
N LEU A 22 -4.40 31.03 -13.35
CA LEU A 22 -4.80 31.21 -11.95
C LEU A 22 -6.07 30.47 -11.49
N GLY A 23 -5.98 29.14 -11.35
CA GLY A 23 -7.03 28.33 -10.71
C GLY A 23 -6.59 26.91 -10.30
N GLU A 24 -5.53 26.37 -10.90
CA GLU A 24 -5.15 24.95 -10.78
C GLU A 24 -3.96 24.69 -9.84
N GLU A 25 -3.26 25.74 -9.37
CA GLU A 25 -2.13 25.56 -8.43
C GLU A 25 -2.60 25.20 -7.01
N HIS A 26 -3.83 25.61 -6.63
CA HIS A 26 -4.36 25.39 -5.29
C HIS A 26 -4.79 23.93 -5.07
N THR A 27 -5.40 23.30 -6.07
CA THR A 27 -5.87 21.90 -5.99
C THR A 27 -4.71 20.90 -5.93
N LEU A 28 -3.62 21.15 -6.67
CA LEU A 28 -2.42 20.31 -6.64
C LEU A 28 -1.76 20.33 -5.24
N TRP A 29 -1.59 21.52 -4.65
CA TRP A 29 -1.00 21.68 -3.32
C TRP A 29 -1.85 21.03 -2.21
N GLU A 30 -3.18 21.13 -2.27
CA GLU A 30 -4.05 20.46 -1.29
C GLU A 30 -3.94 18.93 -1.38
N LEU A 31 -3.90 18.35 -2.59
CA LEU A 31 -3.65 16.92 -2.81
C LEU A 31 -2.29 16.48 -2.27
N ASP A 32 -1.23 17.26 -2.52
CA ASP A 32 0.12 16.96 -2.02
C ASP A 32 0.19 17.01 -0.49
N THR A 33 -0.50 17.97 0.14
CA THR A 33 -0.54 18.10 1.60
C THR A 33 -1.35 16.97 2.26
N LEU A 34 -2.52 16.63 1.72
CA LEU A 34 -3.37 15.53 2.20
C LEU A 34 -2.71 14.16 1.98
N SER A 35 -2.05 13.96 0.84
CA SER A 35 -1.28 12.74 0.52
C SER A 35 -0.12 12.53 1.49
N SER A 36 0.61 13.60 1.81
CA SER A 36 1.73 13.56 2.76
C SER A 36 1.26 13.27 4.19
N ASP A 37 0.17 13.90 4.64
CA ASP A 37 -0.40 13.65 5.97
C ASP A 37 -0.98 12.23 6.09
N SER A 38 -1.68 11.76 5.06
CA SER A 38 -2.18 10.38 4.97
C SER A 38 -1.04 9.36 5.04
N THR A 39 0.02 9.57 4.25
CA THR A 39 1.20 8.71 4.25
C THR A 39 1.89 8.70 5.62
N ASN A 40 2.00 9.86 6.27
CA ASN A 40 2.59 9.95 7.61
C ASN A 40 1.71 9.27 8.67
N SER A 41 0.38 9.47 8.62
CA SER A 41 -0.60 8.81 9.48
C SER A 41 -0.53 7.29 9.36
N PHE A 42 -0.51 6.77 8.13
CA PHE A 42 -0.36 5.35 7.87
C PHE A 42 0.93 4.77 8.47
N ARG A 43 2.07 5.45 8.26
CA ARG A 43 3.36 5.05 8.85
C ARG A 43 3.32 5.05 10.38
N MET A 44 2.66 6.02 11.00
CA MET A 44 2.49 6.07 12.46
C MET A 44 1.62 4.91 12.97
N GLN A 45 0.52 4.59 12.27
CA GLN A 45 -0.32 3.44 12.63
C GLN A 45 0.44 2.13 12.51
N LEU A 46 1.18 1.92 11.43
CA LEU A 46 1.99 0.71 11.24
C LEU A 46 3.04 0.54 12.35
N ARG A 47 3.73 1.63 12.73
CA ARG A 47 4.66 1.62 13.87
C ARG A 47 3.96 1.24 15.18
N ARG A 48 2.73 1.74 15.41
CA ARG A 48 1.95 1.40 16.60
C ARG A 48 1.56 -0.07 16.63
N VAL A 49 1.12 -0.62 15.50
CA VAL A 49 0.79 -2.05 15.38
C VAL A 49 2.01 -2.91 15.65
N ASN A 50 3.14 -2.62 15.00
CA ASN A 50 4.39 -3.36 15.20
C ASN A 50 4.84 -3.34 16.67
N LYS A 51 4.77 -2.17 17.33
CA LYS A 51 5.08 -2.08 18.76
C LYS A 51 4.20 -2.99 19.62
N ARG A 52 2.89 -3.02 19.37
CA ARG A 52 1.96 -3.90 20.11
C ARG A 52 2.26 -5.37 19.86
N LEU A 53 2.63 -5.75 18.63
CA LEU A 53 3.03 -7.11 18.30
C LEU A 53 4.31 -7.51 19.06
N ASP A 54 5.31 -6.62 19.15
CA ASP A 54 6.53 -6.87 19.94
C ASP A 54 6.23 -7.05 21.43
N GLU A 55 5.32 -6.25 21.99
CA GLU A 55 4.86 -6.36 23.38
C GLU A 55 4.19 -7.72 23.62
N VAL A 56 3.23 -8.10 22.77
CA VAL A 56 2.55 -9.40 22.83
C VAL A 56 3.55 -10.55 22.72
N GLN A 57 4.50 -10.48 21.79
CA GLN A 57 5.53 -11.52 21.65
C GLN A 57 6.37 -11.66 22.93
N LYS A 58 6.79 -10.54 23.54
CA LYS A 58 7.55 -10.56 24.79
C LYS A 58 6.76 -11.17 25.95
N GLU A 59 5.46 -10.87 26.06
CA GLU A 59 4.60 -11.47 27.08
C GLU A 59 4.40 -12.98 26.86
N VAL A 60 4.23 -13.40 25.61
CA VAL A 60 4.15 -14.82 25.24
C VAL A 60 5.46 -15.55 25.57
N THR A 61 6.63 -14.94 25.32
CA THR A 61 7.92 -15.55 25.70
C THR A 61 8.12 -15.58 27.21
N LYS A 62 7.77 -14.50 27.93
CA LYS A 62 7.91 -14.45 29.40
C LYS A 62 7.03 -15.47 30.11
N SER A 63 5.78 -15.64 29.69
CA SER A 63 4.86 -16.63 30.27
C SER A 63 5.34 -18.09 30.07
N LYS A 64 6.19 -18.32 29.07
CA LYS A 64 6.85 -19.60 28.84
C LYS A 64 8.08 -19.82 29.73
N ASP A 65 8.78 -18.75 30.12
CA ASP A 65 9.97 -18.81 30.98
C ASP A 65 9.62 -18.85 32.48
N GLU A 66 8.51 -18.22 32.90
CA GLU A 66 8.03 -18.20 34.30
C GLU A 66 7.40 -19.54 34.73
N VAL A 67 6.91 -20.32 33.76
CA VAL A 67 6.42 -21.69 33.95
C VAL A 67 7.61 -22.64 33.75
N GLY A 68 8.29 -23.00 34.84
CA GLY A 68 9.44 -23.91 34.82
C GLY A 68 9.22 -25.11 33.89
N GLU A 69 10.09 -25.21 32.87
CA GLU A 69 10.28 -26.31 31.90
C GLU A 69 9.16 -27.36 31.78
N ASN A 70 7.91 -26.95 31.51
CA ASN A 70 6.93 -27.91 31.01
C ASN A 70 6.82 -27.75 29.48
N PRO A 71 7.23 -28.75 28.69
CA PRO A 71 7.14 -28.68 27.23
C PRO A 71 5.70 -28.80 26.71
N LYS A 72 4.71 -28.91 27.60
CA LYS A 72 3.28 -29.11 27.29
C LYS A 72 2.49 -27.81 27.16
N HIS A 73 3.08 -26.65 27.50
CA HIS A 73 2.40 -25.35 27.45
C HIS A 73 3.10 -24.37 26.51
N LYS A 74 3.57 -24.84 25.35
CA LYS A 74 3.87 -23.91 24.25
C LYS A 74 2.55 -23.37 23.72
N SER A 75 2.44 -22.05 23.57
CA SER A 75 1.27 -21.42 22.93
C SER A 75 1.03 -22.06 21.56
N SER A 76 -0.11 -22.71 21.40
CA SER A 76 -0.52 -23.34 20.14
C SER A 76 -0.74 -22.33 19.03
N PHE A 77 -0.90 -21.04 19.37
CA PHE A 77 -1.26 -19.98 18.43
C PHE A 77 -0.09 -19.53 17.54
N ALA A 78 1.17 -19.61 17.99
CA ALA A 78 2.27 -19.00 17.23
C ALA A 78 2.64 -19.75 15.92
N PRO A 79 2.80 -21.10 15.92
CA PRO A 79 3.15 -21.82 14.69
C PRO A 79 1.97 -21.89 13.71
N GLU A 80 0.76 -22.10 14.23
CA GLU A 80 -0.44 -22.27 13.40
C GLU A 80 -0.79 -21.02 12.59
N ILE A 81 -0.43 -19.82 13.06
CA ILE A 81 -0.71 -18.57 12.35
C ILE A 81 0.36 -18.26 11.29
N GLN A 82 1.65 -18.55 11.56
CA GLN A 82 2.74 -18.24 10.62
C GLN A 82 2.80 -19.19 9.43
N ASP A 83 2.43 -20.45 9.64
CA ASP A 83 2.49 -21.49 8.59
C ASP A 83 1.24 -21.51 7.70
N LYS A 84 0.20 -20.72 8.02
CA LYS A 84 -1.04 -20.69 7.24
C LYS A 84 -0.91 -19.76 6.03
N PRO A 85 -1.20 -20.26 4.81
CA PRO A 85 -1.27 -19.40 3.64
C PRO A 85 -2.49 -18.47 3.72
N VAL A 86 -2.46 -17.41 2.91
CA VAL A 86 -3.64 -16.56 2.68
C VAL A 86 -4.81 -17.45 2.20
N PRO A 87 -6.02 -17.31 2.77
CA PRO A 87 -7.17 -18.13 2.37
C PRO A 87 -7.50 -17.95 0.89
N THR A 88 -7.93 -19.03 0.23
CA THR A 88 -8.28 -19.00 -1.21
C THR A 88 -9.46 -18.07 -1.54
N ASN A 89 -10.31 -17.77 -0.57
CA ASN A 89 -11.43 -16.84 -0.71
C ASN A 89 -11.02 -15.37 -0.47
N PHE A 90 -9.73 -15.10 -0.24
CA PHE A 90 -9.22 -13.74 -0.15
C PHE A 90 -9.08 -13.16 -1.55
N GLU A 91 -9.99 -12.25 -1.90
CA GLU A 91 -9.95 -11.53 -3.15
C GLU A 91 -9.23 -10.19 -2.95
N LEU A 92 -8.30 -9.87 -3.86
CA LEU A 92 -7.69 -8.55 -3.90
C LEU A 92 -8.73 -7.56 -4.43
N PRO A 93 -8.79 -6.33 -3.89
CA PRO A 93 -9.64 -5.31 -4.48
C PRO A 93 -9.11 -5.02 -5.90
N ILE A 94 -10.00 -5.02 -6.90
CA ILE A 94 -9.67 -4.79 -8.30
C ILE A 94 -10.16 -3.40 -8.69
N LEU A 95 -9.23 -2.49 -8.99
CA LEU A 95 -9.57 -1.18 -9.52
C LEU A 95 -9.88 -1.33 -11.01
N GLU A 96 -11.04 -0.82 -11.45
CA GLU A 96 -11.36 -0.75 -12.87
C GLU A 96 -10.34 0.15 -13.60
N SER A 97 -10.03 -0.19 -14.86
CA SER A 97 -9.15 0.66 -15.67
C SER A 97 -9.77 2.03 -15.85
N TYR A 98 -9.03 3.08 -15.50
CA TYR A 98 -9.47 4.46 -15.72
C TYR A 98 -9.55 4.75 -17.22
N ASP A 99 -10.74 5.10 -17.70
CA ASP A 99 -11.03 5.34 -19.12
C ASP A 99 -10.83 6.81 -19.54
N GLY A 100 -10.47 7.68 -18.58
CA GLY A 100 -10.26 9.11 -18.80
C GLY A 100 -11.56 9.92 -18.88
N SER A 101 -12.73 9.34 -18.58
CA SER A 101 -14.02 10.01 -18.72
C SER A 101 -14.45 10.79 -17.47
N SER A 102 -14.08 10.32 -16.27
CA SER A 102 -14.39 10.95 -14.97
C SER A 102 -13.19 11.68 -14.40
N ASP A 103 -13.35 12.44 -13.31
CA ASP A 103 -12.20 13.01 -12.60
C ASP A 103 -11.30 11.89 -12.02
N PRO A 104 -9.97 11.94 -12.19
CA PRO A 104 -9.06 10.91 -11.64
C PRO A 104 -9.20 10.72 -10.13
N THR A 105 -9.52 11.79 -9.40
CA THR A 105 -9.72 11.74 -7.95
C THR A 105 -11.01 11.01 -7.62
N GLU A 106 -12.10 11.25 -8.34
CA GLU A 106 -13.35 10.51 -8.19
C GLU A 106 -13.18 9.01 -8.48
N HIS A 107 -12.39 8.65 -9.51
CA HIS A 107 -12.07 7.25 -9.83
C HIS A 107 -11.30 6.56 -8.70
N MET A 108 -10.38 7.28 -8.06
CA MET A 108 -9.61 6.75 -6.93
C MET A 108 -10.43 6.66 -5.64
N VAL A 109 -11.40 7.56 -5.41
CA VAL A 109 -12.24 7.58 -4.21
C VAL A 109 -13.37 6.55 -4.25
N ALA A 110 -13.80 6.13 -5.44
CA ALA A 110 -14.82 5.09 -5.61
C ALA A 110 -14.32 3.66 -5.27
N PHE A 111 -13.02 3.51 -4.99
CA PHE A 111 -12.33 2.24 -4.74
C PHE A 111 -11.80 2.15 -3.30
#